data_AF-A0A660N039-F1
#
_entry.id   AF-A0A660N039-F1
#
_cell.length_a   1.000
_cell.length_b   1.000
_cell.length_c   1.000
_cell.angle_alpha   90.00
_cell.angle_beta   90.00
_cell.angle_gamma   90.00
#
_symmetry.space_group_name_H-M   'P 1'
#
loop_
_entity.id
_entity.type
_entity.pdbx_description
1 polymer ?
#
loop_
_entity_poly.entity_id
_entity_poly.type
_entity_poly.pdbx_seq_one_letter_code
_entity_poly.pdbx_strand_id
1 'polypeptide(L)'
;MLLACYKPSGISSFDVVKIIRTHFQDKVGHSGTLDPMASGLMILGIGKGTKELTSLIGLDKSYETTIDFSLLTDTRDASFWEKEERFEVITSDTPLMKGGEGGSLQEAKTIPSYYLPFDPSLTEKARTLRSNPTPA
;
A
#
# COMPACT_ATOMS: atom_id res chain seq x y z
N MET A 1 -4.89 10.62 25.48
CA MET A 1 -5.90 11.04 24.48
C MET A 1 -5.51 10.45 23.14
N LEU A 2 -6.47 9.80 22.48
CA LEU A 2 -6.36 9.42 21.08
C LEU A 2 -7.07 10.46 20.20
N LEU A 3 -6.53 10.70 19.02
CA LEU A 3 -7.05 11.63 18.04
C LEU A 3 -7.16 10.92 16.69
N ALA A 4 -8.37 10.86 16.15
CA ALA A 4 -8.60 10.46 14.76
C ALA A 4 -8.33 11.66 13.85
N CYS A 5 -7.30 11.56 13.01
CA CYS A 5 -6.88 12.61 12.09
C CYS A 5 -7.02 12.14 10.64
N TYR A 6 -7.48 13.01 9.75
CA TYR A 6 -7.41 12.75 8.31
C TYR A 6 -6.07 13.28 7.78
N LYS A 7 -5.21 12.38 7.28
CA LYS A 7 -3.98 12.75 6.58
C LYS A 7 -4.31 13.08 5.12
N PRO A 8 -4.04 14.30 4.62
CA PRO A 8 -4.13 14.58 3.19
C PRO A 8 -3.01 13.87 2.40
N SER A 9 -3.21 13.69 1.10
CA SER A 9 -2.16 13.24 0.19
C SER A 9 -1.08 14.32 0.05
N GLY A 10 0.16 13.90 -0.26
CA GLY A 10 1.30 14.78 -0.52
C GLY A 10 2.16 15.12 0.71
N ILE A 11 1.77 14.69 1.91
CA ILE A 11 2.56 14.89 3.14
C ILE A 11 2.88 13.56 3.81
N SER A 12 4.00 13.48 4.52
CA SER A 12 4.34 12.27 5.28
C SER A 12 3.48 12.15 6.55
N SER A 13 3.35 10.92 7.04
CA SER A 13 2.77 10.67 8.38
C SER A 13 3.51 11.43 9.49
N PHE A 14 4.82 11.62 9.35
CA PHE A 14 5.62 12.37 10.33
C PHE A 14 5.34 13.88 10.30
N ASP A 15 4.97 14.44 9.15
CA ASP A 15 4.58 15.85 9.05
C ASP A 15 3.28 16.11 9.82
N VAL A 16 2.30 15.20 9.76
CA VAL A 16 1.10 15.26 10.62
C VAL A 16 1.49 15.27 12.10
N VAL A 17 2.38 14.36 12.51
CA VAL A 17 2.86 14.29 13.89
C VAL A 17 3.53 15.62 14.31
N LYS A 18 4.35 16.23 13.45
CA LYS A 18 4.96 17.54 13.71
C LYS A 18 3.92 18.63 13.91
N ILE A 19 2.93 18.72 13.02
CA ILE A 19 1.86 19.72 13.10
C ILE A 19 1.11 19.59 14.42
N ILE A 20 0.65 18.38 14.75
CA ILE A 20 -0.10 18.12 15.98
C ILE A 20 0.76 18.36 17.22
N ARG A 21 2.04 17.98 17.20
CA ARG A 21 2.96 18.27 18.30
C ARG A 21 3.13 19.77 18.54
N THR A 22 3.14 20.59 17.50
CA THR A 22 3.20 22.06 17.64
C THR A 22 1.95 22.62 18.33
N HIS A 23 0.78 22.07 18.03
CA HIS A 23 -0.49 22.53 18.64
C HIS A 23 -0.66 22.11 20.10
N PHE A 24 -0.28 20.88 20.45
CA PHE A 24 -0.49 20.34 21.80
C PHE A 24 0.73 20.47 22.73
N GLN A 25 1.91 20.75 22.17
CA GLN A 25 3.18 20.88 22.91
C GLN A 25 3.50 19.67 23.81
N ASP A 26 3.10 18.47 23.40
CA ASP A 26 3.26 17.22 24.16
C ASP A 26 3.82 16.11 23.24
N LYS A 27 4.15 14.95 23.81
CA LYS A 27 4.56 13.77 23.05
C LYS A 27 3.42 13.32 22.13
N VAL A 28 3.74 13.14 20.85
CA VAL A 28 2.79 12.63 19.83
C VAL A 28 3.38 11.42 19.14
N GLY A 29 2.56 10.39 18.92
CA GLY A 29 2.88 9.21 18.12
C GLY A 29 1.67 8.77 17.30
N HIS A 30 1.83 7.72 16.48
CA HIS A 30 0.76 7.17 15.64
C HIS A 30 0.77 5.63 15.64
N SER A 31 -0.36 4.99 15.33
CA SER A 31 -0.51 3.52 15.35
C SER A 31 -0.42 2.86 13.96
N GLY A 32 -0.02 3.61 12.95
CA GLY A 32 0.19 3.11 11.58
C GLY A 32 0.68 4.22 10.67
N THR A 33 1.59 3.89 9.74
CA THR A 33 2.12 4.83 8.75
C THR A 33 1.24 4.78 7.50
N LEU A 34 0.87 5.94 6.99
CA LEU A 34 0.39 6.12 5.63
C LEU A 34 1.50 6.71 4.77
N ASP A 35 1.68 6.17 3.57
CA ASP A 35 2.63 6.68 2.58
C ASP A 35 2.29 8.13 2.20
N PRO A 36 3.27 8.92 1.71
CA PRO A 36 3.03 10.31 1.34
C PRO A 36 1.88 10.50 0.35
N MET A 37 1.77 9.65 -0.68
CA MET A 37 0.69 9.72 -1.68
C MET A 37 -0.67 9.27 -1.15
N ALA A 38 -0.71 8.44 -0.10
CA ALA A 38 -1.95 7.98 0.49
C ALA A 38 -2.66 9.11 1.24
N SER A 39 -3.97 9.01 1.35
CA SER A 39 -4.78 9.86 2.22
C SER A 39 -5.72 9.00 3.05
N GLY A 40 -6.24 9.52 4.15
CA GLY A 40 -7.21 8.80 4.96
C GLY A 40 -6.98 8.89 6.47
N LEU A 41 -7.59 7.97 7.19
CA LEU A 41 -7.60 7.94 8.65
C LEU A 41 -6.21 7.57 9.21
N MET A 42 -5.73 8.40 10.14
CA MET A 42 -4.53 8.19 10.92
C MET A 42 -4.86 8.41 12.40
N ILE A 43 -4.64 7.38 13.23
CA ILE A 43 -4.86 7.49 14.67
C ILE A 43 -3.57 7.97 15.33
N LEU A 44 -3.69 9.06 16.08
CA LEU A 44 -2.61 9.69 16.82
C LEU A 44 -2.83 9.54 18.32
N GLY A 45 -1.75 9.37 19.07
CA GLY A 45 -1.76 9.38 20.53
C GLY A 45 -1.03 10.62 21.03
N ILE A 46 -1.63 11.34 21.98
CA ILE A 46 -1.07 12.55 22.58
C ILE A 46 -0.84 12.31 24.08
N GLY A 47 0.35 12.66 24.55
CA GLY A 47 0.80 12.50 25.92
C GLY A 47 0.69 11.05 26.38
N LYS A 48 -0.07 10.80 27.45
CA LYS A 48 -0.34 9.44 27.95
C LYS A 48 -1.04 8.54 26.90
N GLY A 49 -1.76 9.14 25.95
CA GLY A 49 -2.45 8.41 24.87
C GLY A 49 -1.50 7.67 23.93
N THR A 50 -0.20 8.03 23.88
CA THR A 50 0.76 7.26 23.08
C THR A 50 0.90 5.81 23.55
N LYS A 51 0.57 5.52 24.82
CA LYS A 51 0.61 4.16 25.36
C LYS A 51 -0.56 3.29 24.88
N GLU A 52 -1.68 3.92 24.53
CA GLU A 52 -2.87 3.25 24.03
C GLU A 52 -2.69 2.78 22.58
N LEU A 53 -1.80 3.43 21.81
CA LEU A 53 -1.52 3.10 20.41
C LEU A 53 -1.09 1.65 20.19
N THR A 54 -0.40 1.03 21.16
CA THR A 54 0.02 -0.37 21.07
C THR A 54 -1.16 -1.32 20.89
N SER A 55 -2.32 -1.01 21.49
CA SER A 55 -3.54 -1.82 21.34
C SER A 55 -4.16 -1.74 19.95
N LEU A 56 -3.78 -0.73 19.16
CA LEU A 56 -4.28 -0.52 17.79
C LEU A 56 -3.36 -1.14 16.74
N ILE A 57 -2.14 -1.54 17.13
CA ILE A 57 -1.21 -2.26 16.26
C ILE A 57 -1.78 -3.66 16.01
N GLY A 58 -1.74 -4.12 14.76
CA GLY A 58 -2.24 -5.44 14.37
C GLY A 58 -3.76 -5.51 14.14
N LEU A 59 -4.52 -4.46 14.44
CA LEU A 59 -5.93 -4.41 14.04
C LEU A 59 -6.06 -4.37 12.52
N ASP A 60 -7.17 -4.91 12.02
CA ASP A 60 -7.53 -4.89 10.61
C ASP A 60 -7.60 -3.46 10.07
N LYS A 61 -7.22 -3.31 8.80
CA LYS A 61 -7.22 -2.03 8.09
C LYS A 61 -7.87 -2.24 6.73
N SER A 62 -8.74 -1.32 6.36
CA SER A 62 -9.38 -1.31 5.06
C SER A 62 -8.80 -0.17 4.23
N TYR A 63 -8.55 -0.45 2.95
CA TYR A 63 -7.98 0.49 2.00
C TYR A 63 -8.80 0.48 0.73
N GLU A 64 -9.04 1.66 0.18
CA GLU A 64 -9.52 1.83 -1.18
C GLU A 64 -8.34 2.23 -2.06
N THR A 65 -8.15 1.55 -3.18
CA THR A 65 -7.01 1.78 -4.07
C THR A 65 -7.38 1.49 -5.52
N THR A 66 -6.64 2.10 -6.43
CA THR A 66 -6.65 1.78 -7.86
C THR A 66 -5.30 1.20 -8.23
N ILE A 67 -5.30 0.07 -8.92
CA ILE A 67 -4.08 -0.63 -9.34
C ILE A 67 -3.99 -0.56 -10.87
N ASP A 68 -2.84 -0.08 -11.38
CA ASP A 68 -2.49 -0.16 -12.79
C ASP A 68 -1.65 -1.43 -13.03
N PHE A 69 -2.27 -2.47 -13.59
CA PHE A 69 -1.58 -3.73 -13.91
C PHE A 69 -0.61 -3.61 -15.10
N SER A 70 -0.62 -2.49 -15.83
CA SER A 70 0.29 -2.22 -16.93
C SER A 70 1.58 -1.55 -16.50
N LEU A 71 1.73 -1.13 -15.24
CA LEU A 71 2.85 -0.31 -14.78
C LEU A 71 3.59 -0.98 -13.62
N LEU A 72 4.90 -1.03 -13.72
CA LEU A 72 5.79 -1.37 -12.60
C LEU A 72 6.69 -0.18 -12.27
N THR A 73 6.70 0.22 -11.00
CA THR A 73 7.60 1.24 -10.45
C THR A 73 8.54 0.63 -9.40
N ASP A 74 9.66 1.31 -9.14
CA ASP A 74 10.60 0.92 -8.08
C ASP A 74 10.03 1.10 -6.66
N THR A 75 9.12 2.05 -6.46
CA THR A 75 8.41 2.30 -5.19
C THR A 75 7.25 1.34 -4.94
N ARG A 76 6.74 0.67 -5.99
CA ARG A 76 5.52 -0.17 -5.98
C ARG A 76 4.23 0.61 -5.72
N ASP A 77 4.26 1.92 -5.98
CA ASP A 77 3.09 2.78 -5.97
C ASP A 77 3.07 3.69 -7.22
N ALA A 78 2.18 4.68 -7.25
CA ALA A 78 2.06 5.58 -8.41
C ALA A 78 3.23 6.58 -8.54
N SER A 79 4.10 6.68 -7.53
CA SER A 79 5.34 7.44 -7.58
C SER A 79 6.48 6.56 -8.10
N PHE A 80 7.64 7.15 -8.38
CA PHE A 80 8.88 6.43 -8.70
C PHE A 80 10.08 7.33 -8.38
N TRP A 81 11.22 6.74 -8.07
CA TRP A 81 12.47 7.50 -7.90
C TRP A 81 13.30 7.51 -9.17
N GLU A 82 13.55 6.32 -9.71
CA GLU A 82 14.49 6.14 -10.81
C GLU A 82 13.89 5.33 -11.96
N LYS A 83 12.98 4.39 -11.67
CA LYS A 83 12.55 3.38 -12.65
C LYS A 83 11.04 3.20 -12.73
N GLU A 84 10.54 3.21 -13.96
CA GLU A 84 9.21 2.74 -14.31
C GLU A 84 9.26 1.92 -15.61
N GLU A 85 8.36 0.97 -15.77
CA GLU A 85 8.21 0.17 -16.99
C GLU A 85 6.74 -0.14 -17.26
N ARG A 86 6.33 -0.04 -18.53
CA ARG A 86 4.98 -0.38 -18.97
C ARG A 86 4.94 -1.69 -19.73
N PHE A 87 3.89 -2.47 -19.47
CA PHE A 87 3.63 -3.75 -20.10
C PHE A 87 2.33 -3.73 -20.87
N GLU A 88 2.30 -4.49 -21.96
CA GLU A 88 1.05 -4.81 -22.62
C GLU A 88 0.27 -5.81 -21.76
N VAL A 89 -0.88 -5.37 -21.25
CA VAL A 89 -1.78 -6.23 -20.50
C VAL A 89 -2.63 -7.01 -21.49
N ILE A 90 -2.32 -8.29 -21.65
CA ILE A 90 -3.15 -9.20 -22.43
C ILE A 90 -4.35 -9.57 -21.56
N THR A 91 -5.49 -8.97 -21.83
CA THR A 91 -6.77 -9.45 -21.30
C THR A 91 -7.24 -10.59 -22.18
N SER A 92 -7.46 -11.79 -21.62
CA SER A 92 -8.46 -12.68 -22.23
C SER A 92 -9.80 -11.95 -22.18
N ASP A 93 -10.71 -12.17 -23.14
CA ASP A 93 -12.05 -11.53 -23.24
C ASP A 93 -12.97 -11.72 -22.01
N THR A 94 -12.43 -12.23 -20.92
CA THR A 94 -12.96 -12.14 -19.56
C THR A 94 -13.23 -10.68 -19.23
N PRO A 95 -14.48 -10.32 -18.87
CA PRO A 95 -14.80 -8.97 -18.44
C PRO A 95 -13.85 -8.54 -17.32
N LEU A 96 -13.35 -7.30 -17.41
CA LEU A 96 -12.67 -6.64 -16.30
C LEU A 96 -13.51 -6.88 -15.04
N MET A 97 -12.90 -7.52 -14.03
CA MET A 97 -13.48 -7.56 -12.69
C MET A 97 -13.63 -6.10 -12.27
N LYS A 98 -14.84 -5.53 -12.41
CA LYS A 98 -15.21 -4.30 -11.72
C LYS A 98 -14.86 -4.56 -10.26
N GLY A 99 -14.06 -3.68 -9.64
CA GLY A 99 -13.65 -3.79 -8.24
C GLY A 99 -14.83 -4.23 -7.39
N GLY A 100 -14.86 -5.53 -7.11
CA GLY A 100 -16.03 -6.20 -6.60
C GLY A 100 -15.90 -6.29 -5.09
N GLU A 101 -16.92 -5.84 -4.38
CA GLU A 101 -17.07 -6.14 -2.97
C GLU A 101 -17.07 -7.67 -2.78
N GLY A 102 -16.14 -8.18 -1.98
CA GLY A 102 -16.34 -9.46 -1.28
C GLY A 102 -15.79 -10.73 -1.93
N GLY A 103 -14.77 -10.67 -2.78
CA GLY A 103 -13.95 -11.86 -3.07
C GLY A 103 -12.96 -12.10 -1.92
N SER A 104 -13.14 -13.15 -1.10
CA SER A 104 -12.10 -13.58 -0.17
C SER A 104 -10.90 -14.07 -0.98
N LEU A 105 -9.93 -13.18 -1.19
CA LEU A 105 -8.61 -13.59 -1.65
C LEU A 105 -8.05 -14.55 -0.60
N GLN A 106 -7.60 -15.73 -1.04
CA GLN A 106 -6.87 -16.63 -0.16
C GLN A 106 -5.71 -15.87 0.48
N GLU A 107 -5.37 -16.22 1.72
CA GLU A 107 -4.29 -15.59 2.47
C GLU A 107 -2.99 -15.70 1.67
N ALA A 108 -2.61 -14.61 1.00
CA ALA A 108 -1.42 -14.55 0.19
C ALA A 108 -0.23 -14.23 1.09
N LYS A 109 0.87 -14.96 0.90
CA LYS A 109 2.11 -14.66 1.60
C LYS A 109 2.64 -13.29 1.14
N THR A 110 2.56 -12.30 2.01
CA THR A 110 3.11 -10.96 1.75
C THR A 110 4.64 -10.98 1.79
N ILE A 111 5.27 -10.38 0.77
CA ILE A 111 6.71 -10.09 0.74
C ILE A 111 6.85 -8.57 0.77
N PRO A 112 7.59 -7.98 1.73
CA PRO A 112 7.79 -6.53 1.77
C PRO A 112 8.40 -6.00 0.47
N SER A 113 7.97 -4.81 0.04
CA SER A 113 8.35 -4.22 -1.26
C SER A 113 9.86 -4.11 -1.48
N TYR A 114 10.63 -3.80 -0.43
CA TYR A 114 12.10 -3.69 -0.50
C TYR A 114 12.81 -5.01 -0.85
N TYR A 115 12.19 -6.16 -0.56
CA TYR A 115 12.73 -7.48 -0.95
C TYR A 115 12.35 -7.88 -2.37
N LEU A 116 11.49 -7.11 -3.05
CA LEU A 116 11.09 -7.39 -4.43
C LEU A 116 12.05 -6.66 -5.38
N PRO A 117 12.95 -7.38 -6.08
CA PRO A 117 13.80 -6.74 -7.06
C PRO A 117 12.94 -6.09 -8.14
N PHE A 118 13.35 -4.91 -8.61
CA PHE A 118 12.87 -4.38 -9.88
C PHE A 118 13.50 -5.27 -10.97
N ASP A 119 12.83 -6.39 -11.26
CA ASP A 119 13.28 -7.39 -12.21
C ASP A 119 12.23 -7.54 -13.31
N PRO A 120 12.43 -6.85 -14.44
CA PRO A 120 11.60 -7.01 -15.64
C PRO A 120 11.56 -8.45 -16.17
N SER A 121 12.60 -9.25 -15.90
CA SER A 121 12.76 -10.61 -16.42
C SER A 121 11.96 -11.68 -15.67
N LEU A 122 11.51 -11.41 -14.43
CA LEU A 122 10.57 -12.30 -13.73
C LEU A 122 9.25 -12.47 -14.49
N THR A 123 8.89 -11.49 -15.32
CA THR A 123 7.72 -11.52 -16.20
C THR A 123 7.90 -12.50 -17.38
N GLU A 124 9.13 -12.70 -17.84
CA GLU A 124 9.44 -13.60 -18.96
C GLU A 124 9.20 -15.08 -18.57
N LYS A 125 9.50 -15.45 -17.32
CA LYS A 125 9.17 -16.78 -16.76
C LYS A 125 7.66 -17.01 -16.65
N ALA A 126 6.87 -15.99 -16.34
CA ALA A 126 5.41 -16.09 -16.35
C ALA A 126 4.85 -16.31 -17.78
N ARG A 127 5.58 -15.85 -18.80
CA ARG A 127 5.28 -16.07 -20.22
C ARG A 127 5.63 -17.51 -20.66
N THR A 128 6.77 -18.06 -20.22
CA THR A 128 7.20 -19.42 -20.58
C THR A 128 6.39 -20.53 -19.91
N LEU A 129 5.80 -20.28 -18.74
CA LEU A 129 4.92 -21.26 -18.08
C LEU A 129 3.59 -21.52 -18.83
N ARG A 130 3.23 -20.69 -19.82
CA ARG A 130 2.07 -20.92 -20.71
C ARG A 130 2.40 -21.77 -21.94
N SER A 131 3.67 -22.04 -22.24
CA SER A 131 4.07 -22.76 -23.45
C SER A 131 4.27 -24.26 -23.25
N ASN A 132 3.81 -24.85 -22.14
CA ASN A 132 3.73 -26.32 -22.09
C ASN A 132 2.60 -26.78 -23.03
N PRO A 133 2.91 -27.52 -24.11
CA PRO A 133 1.89 -27.99 -25.04
C PRO A 133 0.96 -28.98 -24.32
N THR A 134 -0.33 -28.83 -24.54
CA THR A 134 -1.33 -29.84 -24.18
C THR A 134 -0.90 -31.19 -24.78
N PRO A 135 -0.84 -32.28 -24.00
CA PRO A 135 -0.51 -33.58 -24.56
C PRO A 135 -1.56 -33.98 -25.61
N ALA A 136 -1.06 -34.48 -26.74
CA ALA A 136 -1.81 -34.85 -27.94
C ALA A 136 -2.80 -36.00 -27.72
#